data_AF-A0AAV0AQV3-F1
#
_entry.id   AF-A0AAV0AQV3-F1
#
_cell.length_a   1.000
_cell.length_b   1.000
_cell.length_c   1.000
_cell.angle_alpha   90.00
_cell.angle_beta   90.00
_cell.angle_gamma   90.00
#
_symmetry.space_group_name_H-M   'P 1'
#
loop_
_entity.id
_entity.type
_entity.pdbx_description
1 polymer ?
#
loop_
_entity_poly.entity_id
_entity_poly.type
_entity_poly.pdbx_seq_one_letter_code
_entity_poly.pdbx_strand_id
1 'polypeptide(L)'
;MVKSKKSGKVKAIGVGNFTIQHFEDRIKATGVTPAVNQIKGHSLLVQTGLVNYCNLKGIHITAYTPLGKNLLNQTKIINYPKVKEIDKKYSADLAQVLILWGAKGGISVIPKAINPKRINSGSM
;
A
#
# COMPACT_ATOMS: atom_id res chain seq x y z
N MET A 1 20.08 -8.61 -6.47
CA MET A 1 18.81 -9.17 -5.94
C MET A 1 18.56 -10.61 -6.35
N VAL A 2 18.53 -10.95 -7.65
CA VAL A 2 18.30 -12.35 -8.10
C VAL A 2 19.33 -13.33 -7.50
N LYS A 3 20.63 -12.99 -7.55
CA LYS A 3 21.69 -13.78 -6.90
C LYS A 3 21.45 -13.96 -5.39
N SER A 4 21.04 -12.91 -4.68
CA SER A 4 20.75 -12.95 -3.25
C SER A 4 19.59 -13.89 -2.90
N LYS A 5 18.54 -13.95 -3.74
CA LYS A 5 17.44 -14.91 -3.60
C LYS A 5 17.93 -16.34 -3.85
N LYS A 6 18.68 -16.55 -4.94
CA LYS A 6 19.24 -17.88 -5.29
C LYS A 6 20.19 -18.42 -4.22
N SER A 7 20.99 -17.55 -3.61
CA SER A 7 21.90 -17.93 -2.53
C SER A 7 21.23 -18.05 -1.16
N GLY A 8 19.90 -17.95 -1.07
CA GLY A 8 19.16 -18.08 0.20
C GLY A 8 19.31 -16.91 1.19
N LYS A 9 19.99 -15.82 0.82
CA LYS A 9 20.18 -14.66 1.73
C LYS A 9 18.89 -13.91 2.01
N VAL A 10 17.91 -14.02 1.10
CA VAL A 10 16.59 -13.41 1.23
C VAL A 10 15.53 -14.40 0.74
N LYS A 11 14.37 -14.42 1.41
CA LYS A 11 13.24 -15.29 1.03
C LYS A 11 12.50 -14.79 -0.21
N ALA A 12 12.42 -13.47 -0.38
CA ALA A 12 11.74 -12.82 -1.49
C ALA A 12 12.49 -11.56 -1.94
N ILE A 13 12.21 -11.12 -3.17
CA ILE A 13 12.69 -9.86 -3.72
C ILE A 13 11.51 -9.12 -4.35
N GLY A 14 11.45 -7.82 -4.12
CA GLY A 14 10.40 -6.94 -4.64
C GLY A 14 11.00 -5.62 -5.14
N VAL A 15 10.12 -4.72 -5.53
CA VAL A 15 10.44 -3.38 -6.01
C VAL A 15 9.59 -2.34 -5.28
N GLY A 16 9.91 -1.06 -5.45
CA GLY A 16 9.11 0.04 -4.96
C GLY A 16 8.91 1.10 -6.04
N ASN A 17 7.72 1.67 -6.11
CA ASN A 17 7.33 2.71 -7.08
C ASN A 17 7.51 2.30 -8.55
N PHE A 18 7.33 1.01 -8.87
CA PHE A 18 7.37 0.56 -10.26
C PHE A 18 6.04 0.81 -10.97
N THR A 19 6.15 1.29 -12.21
CA THR A 19 5.04 1.36 -13.18
C THR A 19 4.95 0.06 -13.96
N ILE A 20 3.90 -0.11 -14.77
CA ILE A 20 3.75 -1.27 -15.66
C ILE A 20 4.95 -1.38 -16.62
N GLN A 21 5.41 -0.25 -17.20
CA GLN A 21 6.57 -0.24 -18.08
C GLN A 21 7.84 -0.76 -17.38
N HIS A 22 8.09 -0.30 -16.15
CA HIS A 22 9.24 -0.79 -15.38
C HIS A 22 9.18 -2.30 -15.12
N PHE A 23 7.98 -2.87 -14.96
CA PHE A 23 7.83 -4.33 -14.84
C PHE A 23 8.15 -5.04 -16.14
N GLU A 24 7.57 -4.61 -17.26
CA GLU A 24 7.81 -5.24 -18.57
C GLU A 24 9.30 -5.25 -18.90
N ASP A 25 9.99 -4.12 -18.73
CA ASP A 25 11.42 -4.00 -19.00
C ASP A 25 12.24 -4.94 -18.09
N ARG A 26 11.92 -4.98 -16.79
CA ARG A 26 12.73 -5.73 -15.82
C ARG A 26 12.47 -7.23 -15.86
N ILE A 27 11.22 -7.63 -16.11
CA ILE A 27 10.86 -9.04 -16.30
C ILE A 27 11.49 -9.54 -17.59
N LYS A 28 11.40 -8.78 -18.69
CA LYS A 28 12.07 -9.14 -19.95
C LYS A 28 13.59 -9.28 -19.78
N ALA A 29 14.23 -8.36 -19.07
CA ALA A 29 15.68 -8.38 -18.89
C ALA A 29 16.19 -9.47 -17.94
N THR A 30 15.38 -9.93 -16.98
CA THR A 30 15.86 -10.83 -15.91
C THR A 30 15.17 -12.19 -15.85
N GLY A 31 14.01 -12.34 -16.51
CA GLY A 31 13.15 -13.51 -16.39
C GLY A 31 12.51 -13.69 -15.01
N VAL A 32 12.64 -12.72 -14.10
CA VAL A 32 12.16 -12.85 -12.72
C VAL A 32 11.06 -11.83 -12.43
N THR A 33 9.88 -12.34 -12.08
CA THR A 33 8.77 -11.54 -11.57
C THR A 33 9.03 -11.14 -10.11
N PRO A 34 9.04 -9.84 -9.77
CA PRO A 34 9.15 -9.38 -8.38
C PRO A 34 7.97 -9.85 -7.54
N ALA A 35 8.18 -10.20 -6.28
CA ALA A 35 7.11 -10.68 -5.38
C ALA A 35 6.21 -9.55 -4.87
N VAL A 36 6.72 -8.32 -4.81
CA VAL A 36 6.03 -7.16 -4.25
C VAL A 36 6.31 -5.91 -5.07
N ASN A 37 5.33 -5.00 -5.14
CA ASN A 37 5.50 -3.60 -5.47
C ASN A 37 5.04 -2.73 -4.29
N GLN A 38 5.98 -2.02 -3.66
CA GLN A 38 5.63 -1.07 -2.62
C GLN A 38 5.39 0.32 -3.24
N ILE A 39 4.17 0.82 -3.21
CA ILE A 39 3.76 2.06 -3.89
C ILE A 39 3.00 3.00 -2.95
N LYS A 40 2.93 4.28 -3.31
CA LYS A 40 2.00 5.21 -2.66
C LYS A 40 0.58 4.74 -2.93
N GLY A 41 -0.22 4.50 -1.89
CA GLY A 41 -1.60 4.06 -2.07
C GLY A 41 -2.47 4.54 -0.91
N HIS A 42 -3.66 5.05 -1.23
CA HIS A 42 -4.69 5.44 -0.27
C HIS A 42 -6.04 5.53 -1.00
N SER A 43 -7.15 5.75 -0.29
CA SER A 43 -8.50 5.77 -0.88
C SER A 43 -8.67 6.77 -2.05
N LEU A 44 -7.91 7.86 -2.04
CA LEU A 44 -7.89 8.84 -3.15
C LEU A 44 -6.88 8.52 -4.29
N LEU A 45 -6.08 7.46 -4.16
CA LEU A 45 -5.04 7.06 -5.12
C LEU A 45 -4.94 5.53 -5.17
N VAL A 46 -5.93 4.90 -5.78
CA VAL A 46 -6.07 3.43 -5.82
C VAL A 46 -5.15 2.79 -6.87
N GLN A 47 -4.80 3.53 -7.94
CA GLN A 47 -3.97 3.05 -9.05
C GLN A 47 -4.48 1.73 -9.69
N THR A 48 -5.79 1.65 -9.95
CA THR A 48 -6.48 0.41 -10.37
C THR A 48 -5.80 -0.35 -11.51
N GLY A 49 -5.32 0.33 -12.55
CA GLY A 49 -4.62 -0.32 -13.66
C GLY A 49 -3.33 -1.04 -13.24
N LEU A 50 -2.53 -0.42 -12.37
CA LEU A 50 -1.31 -1.02 -11.82
C LEU A 50 -1.65 -2.18 -10.87
N VAL A 51 -2.67 -2.00 -10.02
CA VAL A 51 -3.13 -3.06 -9.11
C VAL A 51 -3.59 -4.29 -9.89
N ASN A 52 -4.40 -4.10 -10.93
CA ASN A 52 -4.88 -5.20 -11.77
C ASN A 52 -3.73 -5.91 -12.49
N TYR A 53 -2.79 -5.15 -13.07
CA TYR A 53 -1.59 -5.71 -13.68
C TYR A 53 -0.79 -6.56 -12.69
N CYS A 54 -0.52 -6.02 -11.49
CA CYS A 54 0.21 -6.71 -10.45
C CYS A 54 -0.51 -7.99 -10.00
N ASN A 55 -1.84 -7.93 -9.78
CA ASN A 55 -2.65 -9.10 -9.43
C ASN A 55 -2.56 -10.21 -10.49
N LEU A 56 -2.69 -9.87 -11.79
CA LEU A 56 -2.59 -10.83 -12.89
C LEU A 56 -1.21 -11.51 -12.99
N LYS A 57 -0.15 -10.80 -12.59
CA LYS A 57 1.23 -11.32 -12.60
C LYS A 57 1.62 -12.00 -11.28
N GLY A 58 0.74 -12.06 -10.28
CA GLY A 58 1.05 -12.58 -8.94
C GLY A 58 1.99 -11.69 -8.13
N ILE A 59 2.02 -10.38 -8.41
CA ILE A 59 2.82 -9.38 -7.71
C ILE A 59 1.96 -8.76 -6.62
N HIS A 60 2.36 -8.88 -5.36
CA HIS A 60 1.62 -8.30 -4.25
C HIS A 60 1.82 -6.78 -4.15
N ILE A 61 0.77 -6.03 -3.81
CA ILE A 61 0.88 -4.58 -3.58
C ILE A 61 1.02 -4.31 -2.08
N THR A 62 1.99 -3.45 -1.75
CA THR A 62 2.12 -2.87 -0.41
C THR A 62 1.95 -1.35 -0.51
N ALA A 63 0.90 -0.80 0.11
CA ALA A 63 0.61 0.62 0.11
C ALA A 63 1.31 1.34 1.28
N TYR A 64 2.18 2.30 0.96
CA TYR A 64 2.68 3.28 1.91
C TYR A 64 1.89 4.59 1.86
N THR A 65 1.96 5.36 2.96
CA THR A 65 1.16 6.59 3.17
C THR A 65 -0.35 6.38 2.99
N PRO A 66 -0.95 5.35 3.63
CA PRO A 66 -2.37 5.01 3.45
C PRO A 66 -3.37 6.06 3.93
N LEU A 67 -2.91 6.98 4.78
CA LEU A 67 -3.71 8.11 5.28
C LEU A 67 -3.43 9.41 4.51
N GLY A 68 -2.70 9.32 3.39
CA GLY A 68 -2.19 10.47 2.65
C GLY A 68 -1.02 11.16 3.34
N LYS A 69 -0.55 12.26 2.74
CA LYS A 69 0.38 13.20 3.39
C LYS A 69 -0.44 14.34 3.99
N ASN A 70 -0.05 14.79 5.18
CA ASN A 70 -0.57 16.03 5.75
C ASN A 70 0.13 17.20 5.05
N LEU A 71 -0.41 17.66 3.92
CA LEU A 71 0.08 18.84 3.23
C LEU A 71 -0.62 20.09 3.78
N LEU A 72 0.12 21.18 3.91
CA LEU A 72 -0.45 22.48 4.27
C LEU A 72 -1.51 22.84 3.22
N ASN A 73 -2.65 23.35 3.67
CA ASN A 73 -3.80 23.74 2.83
C ASN A 73 -4.48 22.59 2.07
N GLN A 74 -4.30 21.34 2.49
CA GLN A 74 -5.06 20.20 1.97
C GLN A 74 -5.88 19.51 3.06
N THR A 75 -7.10 19.14 2.71
CA THR A 75 -7.96 18.32 3.57
C THR A 75 -7.32 16.96 3.80
N LYS A 76 -7.10 16.60 5.07
CA LYS A 76 -6.64 15.26 5.43
C LYS A 76 -7.68 14.23 5.00
N ILE A 77 -7.25 13.06 4.51
CA ILE A 77 -8.17 12.01 4.02
C ILE A 77 -9.20 11.62 5.09
N ILE A 78 -8.77 11.52 6.35
CA ILE A 78 -9.65 11.25 7.51
C ILE A 78 -10.79 12.27 7.69
N ASN A 79 -10.65 13.48 7.15
CA ASN A 79 -11.62 14.56 7.30
C ASN A 79 -12.61 14.65 6.13
N TYR A 80 -12.50 13.79 5.10
CA TYR A 80 -13.45 13.79 3.99
C TYR A 80 -14.86 13.40 4.46
N PRO A 81 -15.93 14.02 3.94
CA PRO A 81 -17.30 13.78 4.39
C PRO A 81 -17.70 12.31 4.44
N LYS A 82 -17.41 11.55 3.38
CA LYS A 82 -17.67 10.10 3.30
C LYS A 82 -16.97 9.29 4.39
N VAL A 83 -15.79 9.73 4.84
CA VAL A 83 -15.06 9.07 5.92
C VAL A 83 -15.69 9.43 7.27
N LYS A 84 -16.04 10.70 7.47
CA LYS A 84 -16.73 11.16 8.70
C LYS A 84 -18.13 10.55 8.89
N GLU A 85 -18.82 10.18 7.82
CA GLU A 85 -20.09 9.45 7.91
C GLU A 85 -19.94 8.09 8.61
N ILE A 86 -18.77 7.46 8.48
CA ILE A 86 -18.48 6.17 9.13
C ILE A 86 -18.34 6.35 10.64
N ASP A 87 -17.68 7.44 11.08
CA ASP A 87 -17.60 7.80 12.50
C ASP A 87 -18.99 8.05 13.10
N LYS A 88 -19.85 8.81 12.40
CA LYS A 88 -21.23 9.05 12.85
C LYS A 88 -22.05 7.77 13.01
N LYS A 89 -21.79 6.76 12.18
CA LYS A 89 -22.56 5.51 12.17
C LYS A 89 -22.02 4.46 13.14
N TYR A 90 -20.71 4.39 13.31
CA TYR A 90 -20.05 3.28 14.00
C TYR A 90 -19.11 3.70 15.13
N SER A 91 -18.93 5.00 15.38
CA SER A 91 -17.99 5.56 16.37
C SER A 91 -16.58 4.96 16.24
N ALA A 92 -16.13 4.80 15.00
CA ALA A 92 -14.91 4.09 14.65
C ALA A 92 -13.72 5.03 14.46
N ASP A 93 -12.50 4.55 14.75
CA ASP A 93 -11.27 5.26 14.42
C ASP A 93 -11.12 5.35 12.89
N LEU A 94 -11.26 6.56 12.35
CA LEU A 94 -11.20 6.81 10.91
C LEU A 94 -9.86 6.43 10.27
N ALA A 95 -8.76 6.42 11.03
CA ALA A 95 -7.49 5.94 10.53
C ALA A 95 -7.52 4.40 10.34
N GLN A 96 -8.10 3.67 11.30
CA GLN A 96 -8.27 2.22 11.19
C GLN A 96 -9.20 1.86 10.04
N VAL A 97 -10.30 2.60 9.85
CA VAL A 97 -11.23 2.42 8.73
C VAL A 97 -10.50 2.50 7.39
N LEU A 98 -9.63 3.49 7.20
CA LEU A 98 -8.86 3.64 5.96
C LEU A 98 -7.81 2.54 5.77
N ILE A 99 -7.18 2.08 6.86
CA ILE A 99 -6.26 0.94 6.83
C ILE A 99 -7.00 -0.34 6.45
N LEU A 100 -8.14 -0.61 7.09
CA LEU A 100 -9.04 -1.73 6.81
C LEU A 100 -9.52 -1.73 5.37
N TRP A 101 -9.89 -0.56 4.85
CA TRP A 101 -10.33 -0.42 3.47
C TRP A 101 -9.27 -0.94 2.49
N GLY A 102 -8.00 -0.57 2.68
CA GLY A 102 -6.91 -1.07 1.84
C GLY A 102 -6.66 -2.57 2.04
N ALA A 103 -6.65 -3.04 3.28
CA ALA A 103 -6.47 -4.46 3.61
C ALA A 103 -7.55 -5.35 3.01
N LYS A 104 -8.83 -4.93 3.09
CA LYS A 104 -9.97 -5.62 2.46
C LYS A 104 -9.88 -5.61 0.93
N GLY A 105 -9.21 -4.63 0.34
CA GLY A 105 -8.89 -4.59 -1.09
C GLY A 105 -7.76 -5.55 -1.52
N GLY A 106 -7.25 -6.40 -0.62
CA GLY A 106 -6.17 -7.35 -0.91
C GLY A 106 -4.77 -6.72 -0.90
N ILE A 107 -4.63 -5.51 -0.36
CA ILE A 107 -3.37 -4.75 -0.34
C ILE A 107 -2.81 -4.76 1.08
N SER A 108 -1.50 -5.00 1.24
CA SER A 108 -0.86 -4.76 2.54
C SER A 108 -0.72 -3.27 2.78
N VAL A 109 -1.14 -2.80 3.95
CA VAL A 109 -1.11 -1.38 4.30
C VAL A 109 -0.09 -1.12 5.40
N ILE A 110 0.84 -0.20 5.17
CA ILE A 110 1.93 0.12 6.12
C ILE A 110 1.85 1.59 6.57
N PRO A 111 0.99 1.93 7.54
CA PRO A 111 0.90 3.28 8.07
C PRO A 111 2.16 3.61 8.88
N LYS A 112 2.68 4.83 8.72
CA LYS A 112 3.73 5.35 9.59
C LYS A 112 3.11 5.97 10.84
N ALA A 113 3.50 5.50 12.02
CA ALA A 113 3.20 6.14 13.29
C ALA A 113 4.47 6.20 14.16
N ILE A 114 4.67 7.32 14.85
CA ILE A 114 5.76 7.51 15.83
C ILE A 114 5.24 7.66 17.26
N ASN A 115 3.93 7.87 17.41
CA ASN A 115 3.28 7.98 18.71
C ASN A 115 2.84 6.58 19.16
N PRO A 116 3.31 6.06 20.30
CA PRO A 116 2.97 4.72 20.79
C PRO A 116 1.47 4.43 20.87
N LYS A 117 0.66 5.42 21.28
CA LYS A 117 -0.81 5.27 21.30
C LYS A 117 -1.38 5.01 19.91
N ARG A 118 -0.82 5.64 18.87
CA ARG A 118 -1.23 5.45 17.47
C ARG A 118 -0.66 4.18 16.86
N ILE A 119 0.49 3.70 17.34
CA ILE A 119 1.05 2.40 16.93
C ILE A 119 0.13 1.27 17.44
N ASN A 120 -0.29 1.34 18.70
CA ASN A 120 -1.19 0.36 19.30
C ASN A 120 -2.59 0.39 18.67
N SER A 121 -3.12 1.58 18.32
CA SER A 121 -4.37 1.68 17.53
C SER A 121 -4.20 1.14 16.10
N GLY A 122 -3.04 1.29 15.46
CA GLY A 122 -2.80 0.81 14.09
C GLY A 122 -2.59 -0.70 13.95
N SER A 123 -2.49 -1.42 15.08
CA SER A 123 -2.31 -2.87 15.15
C SER A 123 -3.69 -3.49 15.33
N MET A 124 -4.25 -4.08 14.27
CA MET A 124 -5.45 -4.92 14.37
C MET A 124 -5.06 -6.37 14.60
#